data_AF-A0A660VI27-F1
#
_entry.id   AF-A0A660VI27-F1
#
_cell.length_a   1.000
_cell.length_b   1.000
_cell.length_c   1.000
_cell.angle_alpha   90.00
_cell.angle_beta   90.00
_cell.angle_gamma   90.00
#
_symmetry.space_group_name_H-M   'P 1'
#
loop_
_entity.id
_entity.type
_entity.pdbx_description
1 polymer ?
#
loop_
_entity_poly.entity_id
_entity_poly.type
_entity_poly.pdbx_seq_one_letter_code
_entity_poly.pdbx_strand_id
1 'polypeptide(L)'
;MRLVVEMGRLSCLNEEAFRFAFSVLSKGTAAEGAELVVEHVPVYLRCLDCGAEAEAEDLFAPCPACGGEAVTVERGADMVLRSLTVEGDEEGEEDGDTVREEDTRRERQARA
;
A
#
# COMPACT_ATOMS: atom_id res chain seq x y z
N MET A 1 11.78 -18.05 -2.75
CA MET A 1 10.66 -17.11 -2.95
C MET A 1 10.75 -16.01 -1.91
N ARG A 2 10.59 -14.75 -2.32
CA ARG A 2 10.68 -13.56 -1.46
C ARG A 2 9.49 -12.63 -1.70
N LEU A 3 8.85 -12.18 -0.63
CA LEU A 3 7.73 -11.25 -0.66
C LEU A 3 8.13 -9.96 0.06
N VAL A 4 7.87 -8.82 -0.57
CA VAL A 4 8.00 -7.50 0.07
C VAL A 4 6.61 -6.92 0.22
N VAL A 5 6.21 -6.61 1.45
CA VAL A 5 4.92 -6.03 1.78
C VAL A 5 5.15 -4.66 2.40
N GLU A 6 4.51 -3.65 1.83
CA GLU A 6 4.43 -2.32 2.43
C GLU A 6 3.26 -2.28 3.42
N MET A 7 3.52 -1.85 4.66
CA MET A 7 2.49 -1.61 5.68
C MET A 7 2.45 -0.13 6.03
N GLY A 8 1.33 0.51 5.73
CA GLY A 8 1.10 1.90 6.09
C GLY A 8 0.93 2.10 7.59
N ARG A 9 1.49 3.18 8.16
CA ARG A 9 1.36 3.52 9.58
C ARG A 9 -0.09 3.71 10.07
N LEU A 10 -1.02 4.08 9.19
CA LEU A 10 -2.45 4.23 9.49
C LEU A 10 -3.28 2.97 9.16
N SER A 11 -2.65 1.91 8.64
CA SER A 11 -3.36 0.66 8.31
C SER A 11 -3.90 -0.08 9.54
N CYS A 12 -3.49 0.32 10.74
CA CYS A 12 -3.83 -0.33 12.02
C CYS A 12 -3.45 -1.82 12.07
N LEU A 13 -2.51 -2.26 11.23
CA LEU A 13 -2.03 -3.64 11.19
C LEU A 13 -0.89 -3.85 12.18
N ASN A 14 -0.90 -5.01 12.82
CA ASN A 14 0.19 -5.46 13.67
C ASN A 14 1.12 -6.40 12.87
N GLU A 15 2.37 -6.01 12.70
CA GLU A 15 3.36 -6.77 11.92
C GLU A 15 3.60 -8.18 12.49
N GLU A 16 3.71 -8.32 13.82
CA GLU A 16 3.97 -9.62 14.45
C GLU A 16 2.81 -10.60 14.20
N ALA A 17 1.57 -10.14 14.34
CA ALA A 17 0.37 -10.91 14.06
C ALA A 17 0.31 -11.30 12.57
N PHE A 18 0.67 -10.39 11.66
CA PHE A 18 0.73 -10.68 10.23
C PHE A 18 1.79 -11.74 9.91
N ARG A 19 3.00 -11.60 10.45
CA ARG A 19 4.09 -12.58 10.28
C ARG A 19 3.70 -13.95 10.83
N PHE A 20 3.05 -13.98 11.98
CA PHE A 20 2.53 -15.22 12.56
C PHE A 20 1.50 -15.85 11.64
N ALA A 21 0.49 -15.10 11.20
CA ALA A 21 -0.55 -15.60 10.30
C ALA A 21 0.07 -16.14 9.00
N PHE A 22 1.01 -15.41 8.40
CA PHE A 22 1.74 -15.85 7.21
C PHE A 22 2.49 -17.16 7.47
N SER A 23 3.21 -17.29 8.58
CA SER A 23 3.96 -18.52 8.91
C SER A 23 3.08 -19.75 9.12
N VAL A 24 1.84 -19.57 9.57
CA VAL A 24 0.88 -20.66 9.76
C VAL A 24 0.22 -21.03 8.43
N LEU A 25 -0.25 -20.03 7.68
CA LEU A 25 -1.01 -20.22 6.45
C LEU A 25 -0.15 -20.63 5.25
N SER A 26 1.15 -20.31 5.26
CA SER A 26 2.07 -20.70 4.18
C SER A 26 2.46 -22.18 4.21
N LYS A 27 2.25 -22.90 5.32
CA LYS A 27 2.61 -24.33 5.44
C LYS A 27 1.87 -25.18 4.41
N GLY A 28 2.59 -26.04 3.71
CA GLY A 28 2.06 -26.89 2.64
C GLY A 28 1.75 -26.15 1.35
N THR A 29 2.17 -24.89 1.20
CA THR A 29 2.00 -24.09 -0.03
C THR A 29 3.36 -23.81 -0.70
N ALA A 30 3.35 -23.27 -1.92
CA ALA A 30 4.58 -22.81 -2.59
C ALA A 30 5.31 -21.68 -1.84
N ALA A 31 4.61 -20.98 -0.93
CA ALA A 31 5.17 -19.92 -0.10
C ALA A 31 5.74 -20.44 1.23
N GLU A 32 5.71 -21.75 1.49
CA GLU A 32 6.31 -22.32 2.69
C GLU A 32 7.81 -21.98 2.74
N GLY A 33 8.25 -21.36 3.85
CA GLY A 33 9.63 -20.93 4.01
C GLY A 33 10.05 -19.72 3.17
N ALA A 34 9.11 -19.04 2.50
CA ALA A 34 9.42 -17.82 1.76
C ALA A 34 9.90 -16.69 2.69
N GLU A 35 10.85 -15.90 2.21
CA GLU A 35 11.33 -14.71 2.93
C GLU A 35 10.25 -13.62 2.86
N LEU A 36 9.69 -13.25 4.02
CA LEU A 36 8.74 -12.15 4.15
C LEU A 36 9.43 -10.90 4.68
N VAL A 37 9.54 -9.87 3.85
CA VAL A 37 10.05 -8.55 4.21
C VAL A 37 8.89 -7.57 4.34
N VAL A 38 8.88 -6.83 5.44
CA VAL A 38 7.86 -5.82 5.75
C VAL A 38 8.54 -4.47 5.77
N GLU A 39 8.03 -3.53 4.99
CA GLU A 39 8.49 -2.16 4.91
C GLU A 39 7.39 -1.23 5.45
N HIS A 40 7.70 -0.39 6.43
CA HIS A 40 6.73 0.55 6.98
C HIS A 40 6.67 1.82 6.11
N VAL A 41 5.47 2.17 5.67
CA VAL A 41 5.23 3.37 4.87
C VAL A 41 4.72 4.48 5.78
N PRO A 42 5.41 5.63 5.86
CA PRO A 42 4.92 6.77 6.63
C PRO A 42 3.69 7.36 5.95
N VAL A 43 2.99 8.23 6.69
CA VAL A 43 1.79 8.87 6.16
C VAL A 43 2.20 10.00 5.24
N TYR A 44 1.67 10.01 4.02
CA TYR A 44 1.76 11.17 3.13
C TYR A 44 0.40 11.81 2.98
N LEU A 45 0.35 13.11 3.24
CA LEU A 45 -0.84 13.93 3.05
C LEU A 45 -0.68 14.79 1.80
N ARG A 46 -1.78 14.98 1.07
CA ARG A 46 -1.89 15.99 0.03
C ARG A 46 -2.82 17.10 0.50
N CYS A 47 -2.35 18.34 0.40
CA CYS A 47 -3.16 19.51 0.63
C CYS A 47 -4.19 19.68 -0.50
N LEU A 48 -5.46 19.83 -0.14
CA LEU A 48 -6.54 20.02 -1.10
C LEU A 48 -6.61 21.45 -1.65
N ASP A 49 -5.97 22.41 -0.97
CA ASP A 49 -5.94 23.82 -1.39
C ASP A 49 -4.82 24.11 -2.39
N CYS A 50 -3.62 23.56 -2.18
CA CYS A 50 -2.43 23.86 -3.01
C CYS A 50 -1.83 22.63 -3.72
N GLY A 51 -2.28 21.42 -3.42
CA GLY A 51 -1.76 20.18 -4.01
C GLY A 51 -0.40 19.72 -3.50
N ALA A 52 0.21 20.43 -2.54
CA ALA A 52 1.48 20.00 -1.97
C ALA A 52 1.35 18.67 -1.22
N GLU A 53 2.32 17.79 -1.42
CA GLU A 53 2.44 16.51 -0.73
C GLU A 53 3.57 16.58 0.31
N ALA A 54 3.30 16.08 1.51
CA ALA A 54 4.28 16.02 2.58
C ALA A 54 4.09 14.77 3.44
N GLU A 55 5.21 14.26 3.97
CA GLU A 55 5.15 13.30 5.07
C GLU A 55 4.57 13.98 6.30
N ALA A 56 3.64 13.31 6.98
CA ALA A 56 2.93 13.85 8.13
C ALA A 56 3.15 12.98 9.37
N GLU A 57 3.60 13.63 10.45
CA GLU A 57 3.57 13.05 11.80
C GLU A 57 2.26 13.38 12.54
N ASP A 58 1.65 14.52 12.20
CA ASP A 58 0.36 14.97 12.73
C ASP A 58 -0.62 15.21 11.57
N LEU A 59 -1.76 14.52 11.61
CA LEU A 59 -2.81 14.60 10.60
C LEU A 59 -3.59 15.92 10.63
N PHE A 60 -3.45 16.70 11.69
CA PHE A 60 -4.16 17.95 11.91
C PHE A 60 -3.26 19.19 11.74
N ALA A 61 -2.00 19.00 11.37
CA ALA A 61 -1.09 20.10 11.11
C ALA A 61 -1.50 20.88 9.84
N PRO A 62 -1.43 22.21 9.85
CA PRO A 62 -1.68 23.01 8.64
C PRO A 62 -0.60 22.74 7.58
N CYS A 63 -0.98 22.88 6.32
CA CYS A 63 -0.07 22.67 5.19
C CYS A 63 1.15 23.61 5.29
N PRO A 64 2.39 23.10 5.23
CA PRO A 64 3.59 23.93 5.35
C PRO A 64 3.81 24.87 4.16
N ALA A 65 3.16 24.61 3.01
CA ALA A 65 3.31 25.41 1.80
C ALA A 65 2.34 26.59 1.73
N CYS A 66 1.08 26.42 2.13
CA CYS A 66 0.04 27.44 1.99
C CYS A 66 -0.70 27.80 3.29
N GLY A 67 -0.52 27.04 4.37
CA GLY A 67 -1.25 27.20 5.64
C GLY A 67 -2.68 26.66 5.66
N GLY A 68 -3.13 26.01 4.58
CA GLY A 68 -4.46 25.38 4.51
C GLY A 68 -4.60 24.16 5.43
N GLU A 69 -5.79 23.92 5.95
CA GLU A 69 -6.08 22.79 6.86
C GLU A 69 -6.75 21.61 6.13
N ALA A 70 -7.20 21.81 4.90
CA ALA A 70 -7.84 20.77 4.11
C ALA A 70 -6.78 19.82 3.52
N VAL A 71 -6.71 18.60 4.05
CA VAL A 71 -5.78 17.56 3.63
C VAL A 71 -6.50 16.24 3.37
N THR A 72 -5.89 15.40 2.54
CA THR A 72 -6.30 14.01 2.32
C THR A 72 -5.10 13.08 2.45
N VAL A 73 -5.33 11.83 2.82
CA VAL A 73 -4.27 10.82 2.93
C VAL A 73 -4.05 10.20 1.55
N GLU A 74 -2.84 10.33 1.02
CA GLU A 74 -2.45 9.70 -0.26
C GLU A 74 -1.71 8.38 -0.05
N ARG A 75 -0.93 8.24 1.02
CA ARG A 75 -0.20 7.00 1.35
C ARG A 75 -0.14 6.76 2.84
N GLY A 76 0.07 5.49 3.20
CA GLY A 76 0.25 5.07 4.59
C GLY A 76 -1.02 4.56 5.27
N ALA A 77 -2.15 4.48 4.58
CA ALA A 77 -3.40 3.88 5.10
C ALA A 77 -3.56 2.39 4.77
N ASP A 78 -2.84 1.89 3.75
CA ASP A 78 -3.06 0.55 3.20
C ASP A 78 -1.92 -0.42 3.52
N MET A 79 -2.15 -1.69 3.19
CA MET A 79 -1.11 -2.71 3.08
C MET A 79 -1.05 -3.23 1.65
N VAL A 80 0.14 -3.25 1.05
CA VAL A 80 0.32 -3.57 -0.37
C VAL A 80 1.41 -4.62 -0.53
N LEU A 81 1.14 -5.67 -1.32
CA LEU A 81 2.20 -6.57 -1.78
C LEU A 81 3.01 -5.83 -2.86
N ARG A 82 4.19 -5.32 -2.48
CA ARG A 82 5.03 -4.49 -3.33
C ARG A 82 5.76 -5.30 -4.40
N SER A 83 6.30 -6.46 -4.01
CA SER A 83 7.01 -7.33 -4.96
C SER A 83 6.96 -8.77 -4.52
N LEU A 84 6.90 -9.66 -5.51
CA LEU A 84 7.04 -11.08 -5.35
C LEU A 84 8.17 -11.58 -6.27
N THR A 85 9.19 -12.22 -5.69
CA THR A 85 10.30 -12.81 -6.43
C THR A 85 10.28 -14.32 -6.27
N VAL A 86 10.21 -15.03 -7.38
CA VAL A 86 10.30 -16.49 -7.45
C VAL A 86 11.58 -16.81 -8.21
N GLU A 87 12.45 -17.61 -7.60
CA GLU A 87 13.62 -18.14 -8.28
C GLU A 87 13.17 -19.39 -9.03
N GLY A 88 13.28 -19.36 -10.36
CA GLY A 88 13.07 -20.50 -11.23
C GLY A 88 14.25 -20.62 -12.17
N ASP A 89 14.58 -21.84 -12.58
CA ASP A 89 15.33 -22.05 -13.81
C ASP A 89 14.36 -21.74 -14.96
N GLU A 90 14.76 -20.84 -15.87
CA GLU A 90 13.97 -20.09 -16.86
C GLU A 90 12.76 -20.80 -17.51
N GLU A 91 11.59 -20.12 -17.49
CA GLU A 91 10.68 -19.77 -18.61
C GLU A 91 9.30 -19.44 -18.04
N GLY A 92 8.94 -18.15 -17.98
CA GLY A 92 7.63 -17.69 -17.54
C GLY A 92 7.30 -16.34 -18.16
N GLU A 93 6.30 -16.33 -19.03
CA GLU A 93 5.79 -15.19 -19.78
C GLU A 93 5.41 -14.01 -18.87
N GLU A 94 5.73 -12.78 -19.31
CA GLU A 94 5.32 -11.54 -18.66
C GLU A 94 3.81 -11.30 -18.85
N ASP A 95 2.97 -11.92 -18.03
CA ASP A 95 1.61 -11.41 -17.78
C ASP A 95 1.67 -10.41 -16.62
N GLY A 96 2.25 -9.25 -16.91
CA GLY A 96 2.11 -8.07 -16.08
C GLY A 96 0.68 -7.55 -16.16
N ASP A 97 -0.20 -8.06 -15.30
CA ASP A 97 -1.52 -7.45 -15.11
C ASP A 97 -1.30 -6.11 -14.38
N THR A 98 -1.07 -5.05 -15.17
CA THR A 98 -1.19 -3.67 -14.67
C THR A 98 -2.63 -3.49 -14.22
N VAL A 99 -2.87 -3.55 -12.91
CA VAL A 99 -4.11 -3.05 -12.32
C VAL A 99 -4.17 -1.56 -12.65
N ARG A 100 -4.86 -1.23 -13.74
CA ARG A 100 -5.18 0.15 -14.12
C ARG A 100 -6.24 0.65 -13.14
N GLU A 101 -5.86 1.59 -12.30
CA GLU A 101 -6.81 2.44 -11.57
C GLU A 101 -7.55 3.35 -12.56
N GLU A 102 -8.50 2.80 -13.30
CA GLU A 102 -9.45 3.57 -14.11
C GLU A 102 -10.81 2.88 -14.12
N ASP A 103 -11.63 3.06 -13.07
CA ASP A 103 -13.09 3.30 -13.21
C ASP A 103 -13.80 3.31 -11.85
N THR A 104 -14.12 4.51 -11.33
CA THR A 104 -15.42 4.79 -10.66
C THR A 104 -15.72 6.30 -10.61
N ARG A 105 -15.26 7.05 -11.63
CA ARG A 105 -15.75 8.43 -11.87
C ARG A 105 -17.02 8.47 -12.74
N ARG A 106 -17.58 7.32 -13.15
CA ARG A 106 -18.65 7.25 -14.17
C ARG A 106 -20.07 6.86 -13.71
N GLU A 107 -20.34 6.70 -12.41
CA GLU A 107 -21.68 6.28 -11.94
C GLU A 107 -22.47 7.30 -11.10
N ARG A 108 -22.22 8.62 -11.26
CA ARG A 108 -23.06 9.68 -10.63
C ARG A 108 -23.71 10.68 -11.59
N GLN A 109 -23.76 10.39 -12.89
CA GLN A 109 -24.45 11.25 -13.89
C GLN A 109 -25.62 10.59 -14.62
N ALA A 110 -26.16 9.47 -14.12
CA ALA A 110 -27.38 8.91 -14.69
C ALA A 110 -28.27 8.25 -13.61
N ARG A 111 -28.95 9.07 -12.80
CA ARG A 111 -30.39 8.93 -12.45
C ARG A 111 -30.82 9.92 -11.36
N ALA A 112 -31.99 10.51 -11.62
CA ALA A 112 -32.78 11.48 -10.85
C ALA A 112 -32.32 12.94 -10.92
#